data_AF-A0A6B1H985-F1
#
_entry.id   AF-A0A6B1H985-F1
#
_cell.length_a   1.000
_cell.length_b   1.000
_cell.length_c   1.000
_cell.angle_alpha   90.00
_cell.angle_beta   90.00
_cell.angle_gamma   90.00
#
_symmetry.space_group_name_H-M   'P 1'
#
loop_
_entity.id
_entity.type
_entity.pdbx_description
1 polymer ?
#
loop_
_entity_poly.entity_id
_entity_poly.type
_entity_poly.pdbx_seq_one_letter_code
_entity_poly.pdbx_strand_id
1 'polypeptide(L)'
;RRDPLGPTALRLSRNNYCVNGIRLVYHATNRLRDGASAYRPLEVPAQVEECFDHVLATAQAIDDPFEQALFCLVQLPYLQAFDDVNKRVSRLAANIPFIKNNLSPLSFNDVPRDYYSDAVLLVYEQNDTLLLKNLFLWAYERSAGRYGAVRQSVGGPDPFRLRHREALRELVGEVVRNCLDLKSAATRVAAWVAANIEAGERDRFREIAETELLGLHEGNYARYRVSSGQFDAWREVWDGRR
;
A
#
# COMPACT_ATOMS: atom_id res chain seq x y z
N ARG A 1 -35.93 -1.77 -9.70
CA ARG A 1 -35.45 -2.63 -8.59
C ARG A 1 -34.99 -3.97 -9.19
N ARG A 2 -33.69 -4.11 -9.46
CA ARG A 2 -33.00 -5.40 -9.59
C ARG A 2 -31.59 -5.17 -9.05
N ASP A 3 -31.24 -6.01 -8.09
CA ASP A 3 -29.99 -6.06 -7.35
C ASP A 3 -28.91 -6.67 -8.28
N PRO A 4 -27.78 -5.99 -8.56
CA PRO A 4 -26.79 -6.52 -9.51
C PRO A 4 -25.68 -7.36 -8.86
N LEU A 5 -25.77 -7.71 -7.58
CA LEU A 5 -24.76 -8.55 -6.92
C LEU A 5 -25.33 -9.94 -6.62
N GLY A 6 -25.38 -10.79 -7.66
CA GLY A 6 -25.53 -12.22 -7.49
C GLY A 6 -24.26 -12.85 -6.86
N PRO A 7 -24.38 -14.03 -6.22
CA PRO A 7 -23.26 -14.65 -5.52
C PRO A 7 -22.24 -15.16 -6.55
N THR A 8 -21.12 -14.46 -6.68
CA THR A 8 -19.93 -14.97 -7.38
C THR A 8 -19.40 -16.14 -6.55
N ALA A 9 -19.84 -17.34 -6.91
CA ALA A 9 -19.43 -18.57 -6.27
C ALA A 9 -17.93 -18.79 -6.50
N LEU A 10 -17.14 -18.55 -5.45
CA LEU A 10 -15.74 -18.97 -5.31
C LEU A 10 -15.65 -20.46 -5.68
N ARG A 11 -15.08 -20.80 -6.84
CA ARG A 11 -14.85 -22.20 -7.23
C ARG A 11 -13.36 -22.51 -7.12
N LEU A 12 -12.87 -22.61 -5.87
CA LEU A 12 -11.56 -23.16 -5.55
C LEU A 12 -11.78 -24.61 -5.06
N SER A 13 -11.29 -25.59 -5.82
CA SER A 13 -11.55 -27.01 -5.56
C SER A 13 -11.01 -27.48 -4.21
N ARG A 14 -11.73 -28.41 -3.59
CA ARG A 14 -11.51 -28.92 -2.23
C ARG A 14 -10.18 -29.66 -1.97
N ASN A 15 -9.31 -29.84 -2.96
CA ASN A 15 -8.01 -30.47 -2.78
C ASN A 15 -6.93 -29.70 -3.57
N ASN A 16 -5.87 -29.30 -2.86
CA ASN A 16 -4.49 -29.19 -3.32
C ASN A 16 -4.05 -28.00 -4.22
N TYR A 17 -3.40 -27.03 -3.57
CA TYR A 17 -2.15 -26.35 -3.95
C TYR A 17 -2.07 -25.45 -5.19
N CYS A 18 -3.16 -25.09 -5.86
CA CYS A 18 -3.06 -24.25 -7.05
C CYS A 18 -4.10 -23.11 -7.11
N VAL A 19 -3.63 -21.91 -7.45
CA VAL A 19 -4.45 -20.85 -8.05
C VAL A 19 -4.05 -20.79 -9.53
N ASN A 20 -4.96 -21.05 -10.48
CA ASN A 20 -4.65 -21.07 -11.92
C ASN A 20 -3.44 -21.95 -12.32
N GLY A 21 -3.22 -23.08 -11.64
CA GLY A 21 -2.08 -23.97 -11.87
C GLY A 21 -0.76 -23.53 -11.22
N ILE A 22 -0.74 -22.40 -10.50
CA ILE A 22 0.41 -21.89 -9.77
C ILE A 22 0.49 -22.54 -8.40
N ARG A 23 1.60 -23.23 -8.14
CA ARG A 23 1.86 -23.90 -6.87
C ARG A 23 2.06 -22.88 -5.75
N LEU A 24 1.25 -22.97 -4.69
CA LEU A 24 1.27 -22.00 -3.58
C LEU A 24 2.46 -22.14 -2.62
N VAL A 25 3.25 -23.21 -2.70
CA VAL A 25 4.43 -23.43 -1.83
C VAL A 25 5.44 -24.34 -2.56
N TYR A 26 6.71 -23.92 -2.58
CA TYR A 26 7.84 -24.70 -3.09
C TYR A 26 8.34 -25.70 -2.02
N HIS A 27 8.77 -26.90 -2.41
CA HIS A 27 9.18 -27.95 -1.45
C HIS A 27 10.46 -27.57 -0.69
N ALA A 28 10.40 -27.49 0.65
CA ALA A 28 11.57 -27.57 1.53
C ALA A 28 11.59 -28.93 2.27
N THR A 29 12.68 -29.68 2.19
CA THR A 29 12.82 -31.03 2.77
C THR A 29 13.51 -31.06 4.14
N ASN A 30 12.77 -31.55 5.15
CA ASN A 30 13.09 -32.24 6.42
C ASN A 30 14.23 -31.81 7.40
N ARG A 31 13.75 -31.47 8.62
CA ARG A 31 14.18 -31.72 10.04
C ARG A 31 15.49 -31.15 10.66
N LEU A 32 15.41 -31.02 11.99
CA LEU A 32 15.94 -30.01 12.92
C LEU A 32 17.43 -30.09 13.34
N ARG A 33 17.92 -28.99 13.96
CA ARG A 33 18.18 -29.02 15.42
C ARG A 33 17.63 -27.73 16.07
N ASP A 34 16.92 -27.93 17.18
CA ASP A 34 16.48 -26.93 18.18
C ASP A 34 15.18 -26.14 17.89
N GLY A 35 14.03 -26.80 18.12
CA GLY A 35 12.96 -26.24 18.95
C GLY A 35 11.91 -25.26 18.40
N ALA A 36 11.98 -24.70 17.18
CA ALA A 36 11.04 -23.63 16.79
C ALA A 36 10.23 -23.78 15.47
N SER A 37 10.60 -24.67 14.53
CA SER A 37 9.73 -25.12 13.42
C SER A 37 10.45 -26.19 12.60
N ALA A 38 9.74 -27.14 11.98
CA ALA A 38 10.31 -28.09 11.02
C ALA A 38 10.71 -27.45 9.67
N TYR A 39 10.34 -26.17 9.47
CA TYR A 39 10.59 -25.41 8.26
C TYR A 39 12.06 -24.98 8.13
N ARG A 40 12.65 -25.19 6.94
CA ARG A 40 13.96 -24.65 6.56
C ARG A 40 13.81 -23.82 5.28
N PRO A 41 14.03 -22.49 5.34
CA PRO A 41 14.02 -21.65 4.14
C PRO A 41 15.20 -21.98 3.21
N LEU A 42 15.17 -21.46 1.99
CA LEU A 42 16.33 -21.48 1.11
C LEU A 42 17.45 -20.61 1.71
N GLU A 43 18.64 -21.18 1.85
CA GLU A 43 19.80 -20.50 2.47
C GLU A 43 20.79 -19.97 1.41
N VAL A 44 20.70 -20.40 0.16
CA VAL A 44 21.62 -20.00 -0.92
C VAL A 44 21.12 -18.68 -1.56
N PRO A 45 21.85 -17.56 -1.45
CA PRO A 45 21.37 -16.25 -1.90
C PRO A 45 20.95 -16.22 -3.38
N ALA A 46 21.75 -16.82 -4.27
CA ALA A 46 21.41 -16.88 -5.70
C ALA A 46 20.10 -17.62 -5.99
N GLN A 47 19.78 -18.67 -5.21
CA GLN A 47 18.51 -19.40 -5.34
C GLN A 47 17.34 -18.60 -4.76
N VAL A 48 17.59 -17.87 -3.67
CA VAL A 48 16.59 -16.95 -3.08
C VAL A 48 16.24 -15.85 -4.08
N GLU A 49 17.23 -15.24 -4.73
CA GLU A 49 17.02 -14.20 -5.76
C GLU A 49 16.21 -14.75 -6.95
N GLU A 50 16.60 -15.90 -7.50
CA GLU A 50 15.87 -16.54 -8.61
C GLU A 50 14.42 -16.87 -8.23
N CYS A 51 14.21 -17.43 -7.04
CA CYS A 51 12.87 -17.72 -6.54
C CYS A 51 12.07 -16.44 -6.29
N PHE A 52 12.71 -15.36 -5.83
CA PHE A 52 12.06 -14.08 -5.60
C PHE A 52 11.55 -13.49 -6.91
N ASP A 53 12.37 -13.48 -7.96
CA ASP A 53 11.96 -13.05 -9.30
C ASP A 53 10.78 -13.87 -9.83
N HIS A 54 10.80 -15.18 -9.61
CA HIS A 54 9.69 -16.04 -10.00
C HIS A 54 8.42 -15.74 -9.20
N VAL A 55 8.52 -15.50 -7.88
CA VAL A 55 7.38 -15.08 -7.05
C VAL A 55 6.81 -13.76 -7.56
N LEU A 56 7.65 -12.79 -7.92
CA LEU A 56 7.20 -11.51 -8.45
C LEU A 56 6.51 -11.64 -9.81
N ALA A 57 7.09 -12.39 -10.74
CA ALA A 57 6.50 -12.65 -12.06
C ALA A 57 5.15 -13.37 -11.93
N THR A 58 5.08 -14.34 -11.03
CA THR A 58 3.84 -15.08 -10.73
C THR A 58 2.78 -14.17 -10.14
N ALA A 59 3.14 -13.34 -9.15
CA ALA A 59 2.22 -12.38 -8.56
C ALA A 59 1.67 -11.44 -9.63
N GLN A 60 2.50 -10.92 -10.53
CA GLN A 60 2.07 -10.03 -11.62
C GLN A 60 1.10 -10.68 -12.62
N ALA A 61 1.17 -12.00 -12.79
CA ALA A 61 0.29 -12.75 -13.69
C ALA A 61 -1.09 -13.10 -13.08
N ILE A 62 -1.29 -12.85 -11.78
CA ILE A 62 -2.59 -13.10 -11.11
C ILE A 62 -3.48 -11.86 -11.28
N ASP A 63 -4.59 -12.03 -12.00
CA ASP A 63 -5.55 -10.96 -12.31
C ASP A 63 -6.46 -10.62 -11.11
N ASP A 64 -6.92 -11.63 -10.37
CA ASP A 64 -7.82 -11.39 -9.25
C ASP A 64 -7.05 -10.77 -8.07
N PRO A 65 -7.46 -9.59 -7.56
CA PRO A 65 -6.71 -8.89 -6.52
C PRO A 65 -6.69 -9.63 -5.18
N PHE A 66 -7.69 -10.46 -4.88
CA PHE A 66 -7.73 -11.24 -3.65
C PHE A 66 -6.80 -12.44 -3.73
N GLU A 67 -6.78 -13.12 -4.87
CA GLU A 67 -5.84 -14.20 -5.15
C GLU A 67 -4.41 -13.68 -5.15
N GLN A 68 -4.15 -12.52 -5.79
CA GLN A 68 -2.84 -11.87 -5.79
C GLN A 68 -2.40 -11.50 -4.37
N ALA A 69 -3.31 -10.96 -3.55
CA ALA A 69 -3.04 -10.62 -2.16
C ALA A 69 -2.71 -11.86 -1.30
N LEU A 70 -3.52 -12.92 -1.42
CA LEU A 70 -3.31 -14.17 -0.68
C LEU A 70 -2.00 -14.85 -1.11
N PHE A 71 -1.68 -14.82 -2.41
CA PHE A 71 -0.42 -15.33 -2.94
C PHE A 71 0.78 -14.61 -2.29
N CYS A 72 0.78 -13.28 -2.28
CA CYS A 72 1.81 -12.49 -1.61
C CYS A 72 1.91 -12.81 -0.10
N LEU A 73 0.77 -13.01 0.56
CA LEU A 73 0.71 -13.33 1.99
C LEU A 73 1.30 -14.71 2.32
N VAL A 74 1.21 -15.67 1.40
CA VAL A 74 1.74 -17.04 1.54
C VAL A 74 3.21 -17.10 1.14
N GLN A 75 3.55 -16.61 -0.06
CA GLN A 75 4.81 -16.91 -0.73
C GLN A 75 5.98 -16.08 -0.23
N LEU A 76 5.77 -14.78 -0.01
CA LEU A 76 6.84 -13.89 0.46
C LEU A 76 7.39 -14.30 1.83
N PRO A 77 6.55 -14.59 2.85
CA PRO A 77 7.08 -15.01 4.13
C PRO A 77 7.53 -16.47 4.11
N TYR A 78 7.07 -17.30 3.16
CA TYR A 78 7.63 -18.63 2.96
C TYR A 78 9.07 -18.50 2.46
N LEU A 79 9.31 -17.79 1.35
CA LEU A 79 10.65 -17.68 0.74
C LEU A 79 11.74 -17.14 1.68
N GLN A 80 11.38 -16.28 2.64
CA GLN A 80 12.31 -15.61 3.56
C GLN A 80 13.44 -14.84 2.84
N ALA A 81 13.08 -14.05 1.84
CA ALA A 81 14.03 -13.28 1.02
C ALA A 81 14.76 -12.14 1.76
N PHE A 82 14.32 -11.78 2.97
CA PHE A 82 14.89 -10.70 3.77
C PHE A 82 15.43 -11.22 5.10
N ASP A 83 16.49 -10.62 5.64
CA ASP A 83 17.09 -11.00 6.93
C ASP A 83 16.10 -10.88 8.13
N ASP A 84 15.20 -9.90 8.07
CA ASP A 84 14.09 -9.75 9.01
C ASP A 84 12.87 -9.20 8.23
N VAL A 85 11.73 -9.04 8.91
CA VAL A 85 10.59 -8.25 8.43
C VAL A 85 9.76 -8.96 7.36
N ASN A 86 10.08 -10.19 6.94
CA ASN A 86 9.33 -10.97 5.94
C ASN A 86 7.80 -10.96 6.15
N LYS A 87 7.34 -11.22 7.39
CA LYS A 87 5.91 -11.20 7.75
C LYS A 87 5.28 -9.80 7.69
N ARG A 88 6.05 -8.73 7.90
CA ARG A 88 5.57 -7.35 7.78
C ARG A 88 5.54 -6.93 6.31
N VAL A 89 6.59 -7.26 5.54
CA VAL A 89 6.66 -7.04 4.09
C VAL A 89 5.51 -7.73 3.39
N SER A 90 5.21 -8.99 3.72
CA SER A 90 4.11 -9.73 3.08
C SER A 90 2.74 -9.08 3.29
N ARG A 91 2.46 -8.58 4.50
CA ARG A 91 1.19 -7.88 4.80
C ARG A 91 1.08 -6.53 4.09
N LEU A 92 2.19 -5.83 3.89
CA LEU A 92 2.23 -4.60 3.09
C LEU A 92 2.05 -4.92 1.60
N ALA A 93 2.75 -5.93 1.10
CA ALA A 93 2.66 -6.37 -0.29
C ALA A 93 1.25 -6.88 -0.65
N ALA A 94 0.59 -7.59 0.25
CA ALA A 94 -0.79 -8.04 0.08
C ALA A 94 -1.80 -6.88 -0.09
N ASN A 95 -1.44 -5.64 0.29
CA ASN A 95 -2.29 -4.46 0.10
C ASN A 95 -2.11 -3.78 -1.27
N ILE A 96 -1.00 -4.02 -1.98
CA ILE A 96 -0.73 -3.47 -3.32
C ILE A 96 -1.87 -3.76 -4.31
N PRO A 97 -2.35 -5.02 -4.50
CA PRO A 97 -3.49 -5.33 -5.37
C PRO A 97 -4.74 -4.53 -5.01
N PHE A 98 -5.05 -4.40 -3.72
CA PHE A 98 -6.25 -3.70 -3.27
C PHE A 98 -6.17 -2.21 -3.57
N ILE A 99 -5.04 -1.58 -3.30
CA ILE A 99 -4.83 -0.16 -3.58
C ILE A 99 -4.91 0.11 -5.10
N LYS A 100 -4.27 -0.71 -5.92
CA LYS A 100 -4.33 -0.60 -7.39
C LYS A 100 -5.75 -0.68 -7.94
N ASN A 101 -6.59 -1.50 -7.32
CA ASN A 101 -7.98 -1.72 -7.73
C ASN A 101 -9.00 -0.89 -6.92
N ASN A 102 -8.54 0.11 -6.15
CA ASN A 102 -9.38 0.98 -5.33
C ASN A 102 -10.30 0.22 -4.35
N LEU A 103 -9.81 -0.91 -3.83
CA LEU A 103 -10.45 -1.73 -2.80
C LEU A 103 -9.98 -1.32 -1.41
N SER A 104 -10.75 -1.67 -0.38
CA SER A 104 -10.39 -1.38 1.01
C SER A 104 -9.09 -2.08 1.40
N PRO A 105 -8.14 -1.38 2.04
CA PRO A 105 -6.92 -2.01 2.53
C PRO A 105 -7.21 -3.09 3.57
N LEU A 106 -6.48 -4.20 3.50
CA LEU A 106 -6.46 -5.27 4.48
C LEU A 106 -5.68 -4.86 5.74
N SER A 107 -6.30 -5.09 6.89
CA SER A 107 -5.70 -4.92 8.21
C SER A 107 -5.83 -6.19 9.04
N PHE A 108 -4.78 -6.51 9.78
CA PHE A 108 -4.75 -7.62 10.75
C PHE A 108 -4.93 -7.13 12.20
N ASN A 109 -5.37 -5.89 12.43
CA ASN A 109 -5.47 -5.32 13.77
C ASN A 109 -6.41 -6.09 14.69
N ASP A 110 -7.47 -6.67 14.13
CA ASP A 110 -8.46 -7.44 14.89
C ASP A 110 -8.10 -8.93 14.96
N VAL A 111 -6.99 -9.35 14.35
CA VAL A 111 -6.54 -10.74 14.33
C VAL A 111 -5.61 -10.98 15.52
N PRO A 112 -5.94 -11.93 16.43
CA PRO A 112 -5.02 -12.31 17.49
C PRO A 112 -3.70 -12.83 16.93
N ARG A 113 -2.59 -12.43 17.55
CA ARG A 113 -1.23 -12.75 17.06
C ARG A 113 -0.99 -14.25 16.93
N ASP A 114 -1.50 -15.04 17.86
CA ASP A 114 -1.29 -16.48 17.92
C ASP A 114 -1.95 -17.17 16.71
N TYR A 115 -3.19 -16.79 16.37
CA TYR A 115 -3.91 -17.31 15.21
C TYR A 115 -3.18 -17.06 13.89
N TYR A 116 -2.61 -15.86 13.71
CA TYR A 116 -1.80 -15.56 12.53
C TYR A 116 -0.49 -16.38 12.51
N SER A 117 0.14 -16.55 13.67
CA SER A 117 1.39 -17.30 13.78
C SER A 117 1.16 -18.78 13.49
N ASP A 118 0.09 -19.37 14.02
CA ASP A 118 -0.31 -20.75 13.78
C ASP A 118 -0.67 -20.98 12.30
N ALA A 119 -1.44 -20.06 11.71
CA ALA A 119 -1.79 -20.12 10.29
C ALA A 119 -0.56 -20.11 9.38
N VAL A 120 0.42 -19.27 9.68
CA VAL A 120 1.68 -19.22 8.94
C VAL A 120 2.53 -20.48 9.19
N LEU A 121 2.53 -21.02 10.42
CA LEU A 121 3.25 -22.24 10.74
C LEU A 121 2.69 -23.45 9.97
N LEU A 122 1.37 -23.55 9.81
CA LEU A 122 0.74 -24.59 8.98
C LEU A 122 1.17 -24.50 7.51
N VAL A 123 1.30 -23.29 6.97
CA VAL A 123 1.86 -23.10 5.62
C VAL A 123 3.30 -23.59 5.58
N TYR A 124 4.11 -23.23 6.57
CA TYR A 124 5.53 -23.55 6.61
C TYR A 124 5.81 -25.05 6.73
N GLU A 125 5.07 -25.73 7.61
CA GLU A 125 5.38 -27.11 7.98
C GLU A 125 4.54 -28.14 7.23
N GLN A 126 3.32 -27.79 6.86
CA GLN A 126 2.35 -28.72 6.28
C GLN A 126 1.93 -28.32 4.87
N ASN A 127 2.44 -27.19 4.35
CA ASN A 127 2.00 -26.62 3.09
C ASN A 127 0.46 -26.33 3.11
N ASP A 128 -0.15 -26.25 4.29
CA ASP A 128 -1.59 -26.06 4.40
C ASP A 128 -1.93 -24.57 4.51
N THR A 129 -2.49 -24.05 3.42
CA THR A 129 -2.93 -22.65 3.31
C THR A 129 -4.34 -22.40 3.83
N LEU A 130 -5.09 -23.45 4.21
CA LEU A 130 -6.51 -23.34 4.54
C LEU A 130 -6.76 -22.39 5.71
N LEU A 131 -5.99 -22.53 6.80
CA LEU A 131 -6.15 -21.67 7.98
C LEU A 131 -5.81 -20.22 7.65
N LEU A 132 -4.69 -19.99 6.94
CA LEU A 132 -4.29 -18.64 6.54
C LEU A 132 -5.29 -17.99 5.58
N LYS A 133 -5.86 -18.77 4.65
CA LYS A 133 -6.93 -18.31 3.76
C LYS A 133 -8.18 -17.90 4.54
N ASN A 134 -8.64 -18.72 5.48
CA ASN A 134 -9.81 -18.40 6.30
C ASN A 134 -9.56 -17.15 7.15
N LEU A 135 -8.36 -17.04 7.72
CA LEU A 135 -7.95 -15.86 8.48
C LEU A 135 -7.91 -14.60 7.62
N PHE A 136 -7.38 -14.71 6.39
CA PHE A 136 -7.34 -13.63 5.41
C PHE A 136 -8.74 -13.12 5.05
N LEU A 137 -9.67 -14.03 4.73
CA LEU A 137 -11.06 -13.65 4.40
C LEU A 137 -11.73 -12.95 5.58
N TRP A 138 -11.62 -13.54 6.77
CA TRP A 138 -12.17 -12.96 8.00
C TRP A 138 -11.60 -11.56 8.29
N ALA A 139 -10.28 -11.39 8.15
CA ALA A 139 -9.62 -10.10 8.36
C ALA A 139 -10.08 -9.07 7.31
N TYR A 140 -10.24 -9.48 6.05
CA TYR A 140 -10.68 -8.59 4.98
C TYR A 140 -12.12 -8.12 5.16
N GLU A 141 -13.06 -9.01 5.50
CA GLU A 141 -14.46 -8.65 5.75
C GLU A 141 -14.58 -7.52 6.79
N ARG A 142 -13.82 -7.63 7.89
CA ARG A 142 -13.77 -6.61 8.93
C ARG A 142 -13.07 -5.33 8.48
N SER A 143 -11.99 -5.46 7.73
CA SER A 143 -11.25 -4.32 7.18
C SER A 143 -12.13 -3.49 6.24
N ALA A 144 -12.87 -4.15 5.35
CA ALA A 144 -13.83 -3.52 4.43
C ALA A 144 -14.97 -2.84 5.19
N GLY A 145 -15.55 -3.50 6.21
CA GLY A 145 -16.58 -2.91 7.06
C GLY A 145 -16.10 -1.65 7.79
N ARG A 146 -14.89 -1.70 8.37
CA ARG A 146 -14.28 -0.55 9.07
C ARG A 146 -13.93 0.57 8.11
N TYR A 147 -13.39 0.26 6.94
CA TYR A 147 -13.07 1.26 5.92
C TYR A 147 -14.32 1.95 5.39
N GLY A 148 -15.43 1.21 5.21
CA GLY A 148 -16.74 1.77 4.90
C GLY A 148 -17.20 2.77 5.98
N ALA A 149 -17.09 2.40 7.25
CA ALA A 149 -17.45 3.27 8.37
C ALA A 149 -16.53 4.51 8.50
N VAL A 150 -15.21 4.34 8.30
CA VAL A 150 -14.24 5.45 8.32
C VAL A 150 -14.48 6.41 7.16
N ARG A 151 -14.84 5.91 5.97
CA ARG A 151 -15.20 6.78 4.83
C ARG A 151 -16.50 7.55 5.03
N GLN A 152 -17.37 7.08 5.92
CA GLN A 152 -18.59 7.81 6.31
C GLN A 152 -18.33 8.87 7.39
N SER A 153 -17.35 8.64 8.28
CA SER A 153 -17.03 9.57 9.38
C SER A 153 -15.97 10.60 9.01
N VAL A 154 -14.97 10.21 8.23
CA VAL A 154 -14.06 11.12 7.53
C VAL A 154 -14.80 11.51 6.26
N GLY A 155 -15.35 12.72 6.22
CA GLY A 155 -16.06 13.23 5.04
C GLY A 155 -15.27 12.93 3.75
N GLY A 156 -15.99 12.68 2.65
CA GLY A 156 -15.36 12.35 1.37
C GLY A 156 -14.27 13.35 0.98
N PRO A 157 -13.26 12.95 0.19
CA PRO A 157 -12.20 13.86 -0.25
C PRO A 157 -12.82 15.13 -0.82
N ASP A 158 -12.40 16.31 -0.34
CA ASP A 158 -12.97 17.60 -0.75
C ASP A 158 -13.02 17.65 -2.30
N PRO A 159 -14.22 17.65 -2.92
CA PRO A 159 -14.36 17.60 -4.37
C PRO A 159 -13.58 18.71 -5.08
N PHE A 160 -13.45 19.86 -4.42
CA PHE A 160 -12.66 20.97 -4.92
C PHE A 160 -11.17 20.60 -5.01
N ARG A 161 -10.60 20.01 -3.95
CA ARG A 161 -9.21 19.54 -3.93
C ARG A 161 -8.98 18.43 -4.94
N LEU A 162 -9.97 17.56 -5.16
CA LEU A 162 -9.85 16.47 -6.13
C LEU A 162 -9.80 16.99 -7.57
N ARG A 163 -10.69 17.93 -7.93
CA ARG A 163 -10.72 18.57 -9.25
C ARG A 163 -9.44 19.36 -9.54
N HIS A 164 -8.92 20.04 -8.53
CA HIS A 164 -7.76 20.94 -8.63
C HIS A 164 -6.43 20.29 -8.23
N ARG A 165 -6.38 18.96 -8.10
CA ARG A 165 -5.21 18.27 -7.53
C ARG A 165 -3.93 18.48 -8.32
N GLU A 166 -3.98 18.48 -9.66
CA GLU A 166 -2.79 18.65 -10.50
C GLU A 166 -2.29 20.09 -10.46
N ALA A 167 -3.21 21.05 -10.49
CA ALA A 167 -2.93 22.48 -10.33
C ALA A 167 -2.27 22.79 -8.97
N LEU A 168 -2.80 22.23 -7.87
CA LEU A 168 -2.19 22.33 -6.55
C LEU A 168 -0.81 21.68 -6.51
N ARG A 169 -0.68 20.51 -7.13
CA ARG A 169 0.58 19.77 -7.19
C ARG A 169 1.68 20.57 -7.88
N GLU A 170 1.33 21.18 -9.01
CA GLU A 170 2.21 22.00 -9.82
C GLU A 170 2.63 23.27 -9.09
N LEU A 171 1.68 24.06 -8.57
CA LEU A 171 1.95 25.33 -7.91
C LEU A 171 2.81 25.15 -6.66
N VAL A 172 2.42 24.22 -5.77
CA VAL A 172 3.17 23.97 -4.53
C VAL A 172 4.57 23.43 -4.86
N GLY A 173 4.66 22.47 -5.80
CA GLY A 173 5.95 21.92 -6.23
C GLY A 173 6.84 22.96 -6.90
N GLU A 174 6.29 23.93 -7.61
CA GLU A 174 7.04 25.05 -8.19
C GLU A 174 7.61 25.98 -7.11
N VAL A 175 6.80 26.37 -6.12
CA VAL A 175 7.23 27.24 -5.02
C VAL A 175 8.44 26.64 -4.29
N VAL A 176 8.38 25.33 -4.01
CA VAL A 176 9.47 24.61 -3.34
C VAL A 176 10.70 24.47 -4.25
N ARG A 177 10.53 24.07 -5.51
CA ARG A 177 11.66 23.91 -6.45
C ARG A 177 12.41 25.22 -6.74
N ASN A 178 11.70 26.34 -6.70
CA ASN A 178 12.28 27.68 -6.89
C ASN A 178 12.79 28.31 -5.59
N CYS A 179 12.74 27.58 -4.46
CA CYS A 179 13.19 28.05 -3.14
C CYS A 179 12.62 29.43 -2.76
N LEU A 180 11.32 29.66 -2.98
CA LEU A 180 10.71 30.96 -2.68
C LEU A 180 10.45 31.11 -1.17
N ASP A 181 10.76 32.29 -0.64
CA ASP A 181 10.38 32.69 0.72
C ASP A 181 8.87 32.98 0.84
N LEU A 182 8.37 33.17 2.06
CA LEU A 182 6.94 33.37 2.32
C LEU A 182 6.34 34.52 1.47
N LYS A 183 7.07 35.64 1.34
CA LYS A 183 6.61 36.84 0.63
C LYS A 183 6.58 36.62 -0.89
N SER A 184 7.63 36.02 -1.44
CA SER A 184 7.73 35.72 -2.87
C SER A 184 6.75 34.62 -3.25
N ALA A 185 6.54 33.63 -2.39
CA ALA A 185 5.56 32.58 -2.58
C ALA A 185 4.14 33.13 -2.61
N ALA A 186 3.74 34.00 -1.66
CA ALA A 186 2.42 34.63 -1.68
C ALA A 186 2.16 35.41 -2.99
N THR A 187 3.17 36.17 -3.44
CA THR A 187 3.10 36.91 -4.72
C THR A 187 2.97 35.96 -5.90
N ARG A 188 3.76 34.87 -5.92
CA ARG A 188 3.76 33.87 -6.98
C ARG A 188 2.46 33.06 -7.04
N VAL A 189 1.88 32.72 -5.89
CA VAL A 189 0.58 32.05 -5.77
C VAL A 189 -0.51 32.95 -6.34
N ALA A 190 -0.58 34.22 -5.93
CA ALA A 190 -1.58 35.15 -6.43
C ALA A 190 -1.51 35.31 -7.96
N ALA A 191 -0.30 35.47 -8.52
CA ALA A 191 -0.11 35.57 -9.96
C ALA A 191 -0.53 34.30 -10.72
N TRP A 192 -0.17 33.12 -10.18
CA TRP A 192 -0.52 31.85 -10.81
C TRP A 192 -2.02 31.59 -10.82
N VAL A 193 -2.69 31.84 -9.69
CA VAL A 193 -4.13 31.63 -9.54
C VAL A 193 -4.90 32.54 -10.47
N ALA A 194 -4.46 33.81 -10.64
CA ALA A 194 -5.08 34.72 -11.59
C ALA A 194 -4.99 34.22 -13.05
N ALA A 195 -3.89 33.54 -13.41
CA ALA A 195 -3.66 33.04 -14.76
C ALA A 195 -4.31 31.67 -15.05
N ASN A 196 -4.44 30.80 -14.04
CA ASN A 196 -4.77 29.38 -14.25
C ASN A 196 -6.11 28.94 -13.66
N ILE A 197 -6.74 29.75 -12.78
CA ILE A 197 -7.98 29.40 -12.09
C ILE A 197 -9.12 30.35 -12.50
N GLU A 198 -10.30 29.78 -12.72
CA GLU A 198 -11.53 30.52 -13.03
C GLU A 198 -11.87 31.54 -11.92
N ALA A 199 -12.35 32.73 -12.31
CA ALA A 199 -12.54 33.86 -11.41
C ALA A 199 -13.36 33.52 -10.14
N GLY A 200 -14.41 32.70 -10.27
CA GLY A 200 -15.26 32.30 -9.14
C GLY A 200 -14.61 31.33 -8.15
N GLU A 201 -13.44 30.76 -8.47
CA GLU A 201 -12.77 29.73 -7.67
C GLU A 201 -11.42 30.18 -7.11
N ARG A 202 -10.94 31.36 -7.50
CA ARG A 202 -9.59 31.87 -7.19
C ARG A 202 -9.33 31.98 -5.70
N ASP A 203 -10.23 32.60 -4.95
CA ASP A 203 -10.03 32.84 -3.51
C ASP A 203 -9.94 31.51 -2.75
N ARG A 204 -10.85 30.58 -3.03
CA ARG A 204 -10.84 29.25 -2.41
C ARG A 204 -9.60 28.44 -2.81
N PHE A 205 -9.20 28.49 -4.07
CA PHE A 205 -7.98 27.79 -4.50
C PHE A 205 -6.73 28.36 -3.82
N ARG A 206 -6.64 29.70 -3.75
CA ARG A 206 -5.53 30.40 -3.11
C ARG A 206 -5.40 30.01 -1.64
N GLU A 207 -6.50 30.05 -0.89
CA GLU A 207 -6.53 29.65 0.52
C GLU A 207 -6.02 28.21 0.72
N ILE A 208 -6.45 27.28 -0.14
CA ILE A 208 -6.00 25.88 -0.10
C ILE A 208 -4.51 25.78 -0.41
N ALA A 209 -4.02 26.47 -1.44
CA ALA A 209 -2.60 26.45 -1.83
C ALA A 209 -1.70 27.02 -0.72
N GLU A 210 -2.10 28.12 -0.09
CA GLU A 210 -1.38 28.72 1.04
C GLU A 210 -1.38 27.78 2.26
N THR A 211 -2.51 27.15 2.56
CA THR A 211 -2.62 26.13 3.64
C THR A 211 -1.71 24.94 3.38
N GLU A 212 -1.66 24.43 2.15
CA GLU A 212 -0.79 23.30 1.78
C GLU A 212 0.70 23.67 1.91
N LEU A 213 1.09 24.89 1.50
CA LEU A 213 2.47 25.38 1.65
C LEU A 213 2.89 25.49 3.12
N LEU A 214 2.03 26.03 3.98
CA LEU A 214 2.29 26.12 5.42
C LEU A 214 2.32 24.75 6.10
N GLY A 215 1.56 23.79 5.58
CA GLY A 215 1.48 22.42 6.07
C GLY A 215 2.53 21.47 5.51
N LEU A 216 3.49 21.93 4.70
CA LEU A 216 4.54 21.08 4.15
C LEU A 216 5.52 20.60 5.24
N HIS A 217 5.77 19.29 5.29
CA HIS A 217 6.73 18.65 6.19
C HIS A 217 7.35 17.39 5.54
N GLU A 218 8.32 16.78 6.21
CA GLU A 218 9.08 15.60 5.71
C GLU A 218 8.20 14.42 5.28
N GLY A 219 6.98 14.33 5.82
CA GLY A 219 6.04 13.23 5.55
C GLY A 219 5.09 13.46 4.37
N ASN A 220 5.06 14.66 3.77
CA ASN A 220 4.08 14.97 2.73
C ASN A 220 4.64 15.66 1.47
N TYR A 221 5.89 16.13 1.46
CA TYR A 221 6.47 16.84 0.30
C TYR A 221 6.50 16.00 -0.99
N ALA A 222 6.63 14.69 -0.88
CA ALA A 222 6.68 13.78 -2.02
C ALA A 222 5.41 13.83 -2.89
N ARG A 223 4.26 14.19 -2.29
CA ARG A 223 2.99 14.43 -3.00
C ARG A 223 3.15 15.47 -4.10
N TYR A 224 4.05 16.44 -3.92
CA TYR A 224 4.27 17.58 -4.80
C TYR A 224 5.39 17.37 -5.84
N ARG A 225 5.88 16.13 -6.03
CA ARG A 225 7.04 15.80 -6.90
C ARG A 225 8.31 16.54 -6.52
N VAL A 226 8.46 16.81 -5.22
CA VAL A 226 9.64 17.42 -4.62
C VAL A 226 10.54 16.31 -4.08
N SER A 227 11.85 16.39 -4.32
CA SER A 227 12.83 15.48 -3.69
C SER A 227 13.24 15.99 -2.30
N SER A 228 13.77 15.12 -1.43
CA SER A 228 14.24 15.52 -0.10
C SER A 228 15.19 16.72 -0.15
N GLY A 229 16.20 16.67 -1.02
CA GLY A 229 17.17 17.77 -1.14
C GLY A 229 16.58 19.11 -1.60
N GLN A 230 15.52 19.09 -2.43
CA GLN A 230 14.80 20.32 -2.81
C GLN A 230 13.98 20.86 -1.64
N PHE A 231 13.33 19.97 -0.88
CA PHE A 231 12.57 20.34 0.31
C PHE A 231 13.49 20.95 1.37
N ASP A 232 14.63 20.31 1.66
CA ASP A 232 15.60 20.78 2.65
C ASP A 232 16.15 22.18 2.26
N ALA A 233 16.51 22.37 1.00
CA ALA A 233 16.98 23.66 0.49
C ALA A 233 15.94 24.77 0.61
N TRP A 234 14.67 24.46 0.33
CA TRP A 234 13.57 25.41 0.49
C TRP A 234 13.28 25.72 1.96
N ARG A 235 13.34 24.73 2.87
CA ARG A 235 13.09 24.92 4.30
C ARG A 235 14.03 25.94 4.93
N GLU A 236 15.30 25.95 4.55
CA GLU A 236 16.28 26.94 5.03
C GLU A 236 15.87 28.38 4.66
N VAL A 237 15.31 28.59 3.47
CA VAL A 237 14.79 29.90 3.03
C VAL A 237 13.45 30.21 3.68
N TRP A 238 12.57 29.22 3.78
CA TRP A 238 11.21 29.36 4.29
C TRP A 238 11.16 29.71 5.78
N ASP A 239 12.05 29.11 6.58
CA ASP A 239 12.17 29.37 8.01
C ASP A 239 13.02 30.61 8.33
N GLY A 240 13.59 31.28 7.32
CA GLY A 240 14.44 32.46 7.51
C GLY A 240 15.80 32.15 8.14
N ARG A 241 16.38 30.97 7.89
CA ARG A 241 17.70 30.56 8.44
C ARG A 241 18.89 31.00 7.59
N ARG A 242 18.77 32.12 6.86
CA ARG A 242 19.88 32.77 6.15
C ARG A 242 20.02 34.22 6.53
#